data_AF-A0A6I4M5A2-F1
#
_entry.id   AF-A0A6I4M5A2-F1
#
_cell.length_a   1.000
_cell.length_b   1.000
_cell.length_c   1.000
_cell.angle_alpha   90.00
_cell.angle_beta   90.00
_cell.angle_gamma   90.00
#
_symmetry.space_group_name_H-M   'P 1'
#
loop_
_entity.id
_entity.type
_entity.pdbx_description
1 polymer ?
#
loop_
_entity_poly.entity_id
_entity_poly.type
_entity_poly.pdbx_seq_one_letter_code
_entity_poly.pdbx_strand_id
1 'polypeptide(L)'
;MPLLARYEHPEHRPEYSTLVVRGTPWTTDLPPELAHLDLDLLDEDAFAGWPQGDLGGAGNGWVLATTTNLNHVVLEAHDAAPPPSDERWGDVMESPLRSGGLGVNLTQVIESEPMRGVRLGPAGLYRVRMSRRRLDDRWHWLLQFWPAGGVLEPPRGLFREPRSAQDDDLESDLAMDLVAIALWSPGQASKADLAERLLVSTQAIDAALEYALRYDLLHVDDRAASTVSITPVDKRPPEERDPFAAARERRAALEAWAKANGKRINVRANPHPRSGNDSAAAISMTVPLPKTPRPERPGD
;
A
#
# COMPACT_ATOMS: atom_id res chain seq x y z
N MET A 1 -3.23 30.16 5.80
CA MET A 1 -3.39 28.73 5.49
C MET A 1 -4.32 28.12 6.52
N PRO A 2 -5.61 27.97 6.18
CA PRO A 2 -6.60 27.45 7.12
C PRO A 2 -6.43 25.94 7.36
N LEU A 3 -6.32 25.58 8.63
CA LEU A 3 -6.68 24.26 9.14
C LEU A 3 -8.15 24.00 8.81
N LEU A 4 -8.42 22.99 8.00
CA LEU A 4 -9.76 22.62 7.54
C LEU A 4 -10.48 21.72 8.54
N ALA A 5 -9.74 20.75 9.10
CA ALA A 5 -10.27 19.80 10.07
C ALA A 5 -9.14 19.27 10.96
N ARG A 6 -9.49 18.91 12.19
CA ARG A 6 -8.59 18.29 13.15
C ARG A 6 -9.28 17.14 13.88
N TYR A 7 -8.56 16.06 14.06
CA TYR A 7 -8.94 14.93 14.90
C TYR A 7 -7.80 14.61 15.86
N GLU A 8 -8.13 14.24 17.10
CA GLU A 8 -7.16 13.99 18.15
C GLU A 8 -7.57 12.75 18.94
N HIS A 9 -6.61 11.84 19.14
CA HIS A 9 -6.74 10.64 19.95
C HIS A 9 -5.62 10.62 21.01
N PRO A 10 -5.90 10.99 22.27
CA PRO A 10 -4.86 11.21 23.28
C PRO A 10 -4.20 9.92 23.81
N GLU A 11 -4.88 8.77 23.68
CA GLU A 11 -4.43 7.48 24.21
C GLU A 11 -4.62 6.34 23.20
N HIS A 12 -4.11 6.53 21.98
CA HIS A 12 -4.21 5.51 20.94
C HIS A 12 -3.29 4.33 21.24
N ARG A 13 -3.86 3.12 21.20
CA ARG A 13 -3.15 1.86 21.40
C ARG A 13 -3.09 1.13 20.05
N PRO A 14 -1.94 1.15 19.37
CA PRO A 14 -1.80 0.54 18.05
C PRO A 14 -1.76 -0.98 18.18
N GLU A 15 -2.38 -1.67 17.23
CA GLU A 15 -2.18 -3.11 17.10
C GLU A 15 -0.81 -3.38 16.49
N TYR A 16 -0.13 -4.40 17.02
CA TYR A 16 1.19 -4.81 16.51
C TYR A 16 2.21 -3.68 16.41
N SER A 17 2.16 -2.71 17.34
CA SER A 17 3.06 -1.55 17.31
C SER A 17 2.97 -0.75 16.00
N THR A 18 1.81 -0.77 15.32
CA THR A 18 1.59 -0.14 14.02
C THR A 18 0.50 0.92 14.09
N LEU A 19 0.84 2.16 13.78
CA LEU A 19 -0.12 3.23 13.53
C LEU A 19 -0.69 3.04 12.13
N VAL A 20 -2.01 2.93 12.02
CA VAL A 20 -2.70 2.76 10.75
C VAL A 20 -3.67 3.90 10.52
N VAL A 21 -3.54 4.59 9.39
CA VAL A 21 -4.52 5.56 8.92
C VAL A 21 -5.00 5.13 7.53
N ARG A 22 -6.29 4.85 7.39
CA ARG A 22 -6.91 4.43 6.13
C ARG A 22 -7.91 5.48 5.65
N GLY A 23 -7.88 5.74 4.35
CA GLY A 23 -8.89 6.47 3.60
C GLY A 23 -9.55 5.57 2.57
N THR A 24 -10.51 6.11 1.82
CA THR A 24 -11.05 5.39 0.67
C THR A 24 -9.96 5.26 -0.38
N PRO A 25 -9.58 4.04 -0.83
CA PRO A 25 -8.64 3.89 -1.94
C PRO A 25 -9.28 4.47 -3.21
N TRP A 26 -8.46 5.03 -4.10
CA TRP A 26 -8.95 5.52 -5.37
C TRP A 26 -8.91 4.40 -6.42
N THR A 27 -10.08 3.97 -6.90
CA THR A 27 -10.23 2.87 -7.86
C THR A 27 -10.42 3.29 -9.33
N THR A 28 -10.34 4.59 -9.67
CA THR A 28 -10.47 5.03 -11.08
C THR A 28 -9.11 5.26 -11.72
N ASP A 29 -9.13 5.45 -13.04
CA ASP A 29 -7.95 5.69 -13.88
C ASP A 29 -7.03 6.76 -13.27
N LEU A 30 -5.73 6.50 -13.39
CA LEU A 30 -4.70 7.46 -13.00
C LEU A 30 -4.78 8.70 -13.90
N PRO A 31 -4.57 9.90 -13.33
CA PRO A 31 -4.17 11.04 -14.13
C PRO A 31 -2.95 10.66 -14.99
N PRO A 32 -2.83 11.16 -16.24
CA PRO A 32 -1.72 10.82 -17.14
C PRO A 32 -0.33 10.98 -16.50
N GLU A 33 -0.16 12.00 -15.66
CA GLU A 33 1.07 12.28 -14.91
C GLU A 33 1.49 11.14 -13.95
N LEU A 34 0.56 10.29 -13.52
CA LEU A 34 0.81 9.16 -12.62
C LEU A 34 0.82 7.81 -13.34
N ALA A 35 0.63 7.77 -14.66
CA ALA A 35 0.54 6.53 -15.44
C ALA A 35 1.80 5.65 -15.40
N HIS A 36 2.92 6.19 -14.90
CA HIS A 36 4.17 5.47 -14.69
C HIS A 36 4.22 4.72 -13.35
N LEU A 37 3.27 4.96 -12.44
CA LEU A 37 3.18 4.26 -11.16
C LEU A 37 2.46 2.93 -11.33
N ASP A 38 3.01 1.89 -10.72
CA ASP A 38 2.32 0.62 -10.54
C ASP A 38 1.39 0.74 -9.31
N LEU A 39 0.09 0.90 -9.57
CA LEU A 39 -0.90 1.06 -8.50
C LEU A 39 -1.05 -0.18 -7.65
N ASP A 40 -0.83 -1.35 -8.23
CA ASP A 40 -0.97 -2.59 -7.51
C ASP A 40 0.17 -2.70 -6.48
N LEU A 41 1.32 -2.06 -6.73
CA LEU A 41 2.39 -1.90 -5.75
C LEU A 41 2.08 -0.83 -4.69
N LEU A 42 1.18 0.13 -4.94
CA LEU A 42 0.80 1.14 -3.94
C LEU A 42 -0.31 0.66 -3.00
N ASP A 43 -0.83 -0.55 -3.18
CA ASP A 43 -1.82 -1.14 -2.30
C ASP A 43 -1.21 -1.50 -0.94
N GLU A 44 -2.02 -1.51 0.12
CA GLU A 44 -1.56 -1.79 1.49
C GLU A 44 -0.91 -3.18 1.59
N ASP A 45 -1.49 -4.15 0.89
CA ASP A 45 -1.07 -5.56 0.92
C ASP A 45 0.08 -5.89 -0.06
N ALA A 46 0.47 -4.95 -0.93
CA ALA A 46 1.50 -5.17 -1.95
C ALA A 46 2.86 -5.55 -1.36
N PHE A 47 3.13 -5.05 -0.17
CA PHE A 47 4.27 -5.41 0.64
C PHE A 47 3.75 -6.19 1.84
N ALA A 48 3.65 -7.50 1.67
CA ALA A 48 3.47 -8.44 2.79
C ALA A 48 4.57 -8.33 3.89
N GLY A 49 5.56 -7.43 3.71
CA GLY A 49 6.47 -6.95 4.74
C GLY A 49 5.92 -5.69 5.41
N TRP A 50 5.67 -5.83 6.69
CA TRP A 50 5.17 -4.82 7.64
C TRP A 50 5.85 -3.44 7.51
N PRO A 51 5.25 -2.37 8.05
CA PRO A 51 5.99 -1.11 8.22
C PRO A 51 7.19 -1.39 9.13
N GLN A 52 8.36 -1.57 8.53
CA GLN A 52 9.65 -1.56 9.20
C GLN A 52 10.40 -0.28 8.83
N GLY A 53 9.69 0.77 8.42
CA GLY A 53 10.26 2.11 8.32
C GLY A 53 10.08 2.85 9.64
N ASP A 54 11.10 3.58 10.05
CA ASP A 54 11.19 4.25 11.34
C ASP A 54 10.07 5.29 11.56
N LEU A 55 9.72 6.08 10.55
CA LEU A 55 8.66 7.10 10.63
C LEU A 55 7.35 6.69 9.98
N GLY A 56 7.38 5.71 9.07
CA GLY A 56 6.23 5.25 8.31
C GLY A 56 6.23 5.60 6.81
N GLY A 57 5.23 5.13 6.10
CA GLY A 57 5.03 5.33 4.66
C GLY A 57 3.58 5.58 4.34
N ALA A 58 3.31 6.04 3.11
CA ALA A 58 1.96 6.22 2.61
C ALA A 58 1.85 5.71 1.17
N GLY A 59 0.67 5.21 0.81
CA GLY A 59 0.36 4.62 -0.49
C GLY A 59 -0.99 5.05 -1.05
N ASN A 60 -1.73 4.11 -1.64
CA ASN A 60 -3.06 4.35 -2.16
C ASN A 60 -4.12 4.20 -1.06
N GLY A 61 -4.38 5.30 -0.36
CA GLY A 61 -5.43 5.37 0.66
C GLY A 61 -4.97 4.91 2.03
N TRP A 62 -3.68 4.73 2.27
CA TRP A 62 -3.15 4.31 3.57
C TRP A 62 -1.93 5.11 3.98
N VAL A 63 -1.74 5.21 5.30
CA VAL A 63 -0.50 5.62 5.97
C VAL A 63 -0.23 4.59 7.07
N LEU A 64 0.99 4.06 7.11
CA LEU A 64 1.43 3.10 8.11
C LEU A 64 2.69 3.61 8.78
N ALA A 65 2.81 3.47 10.10
CA ALA A 65 4.04 3.83 10.80
C ALA A 65 4.32 2.93 12.01
N THR A 66 5.59 2.65 12.26
CA THR A 66 6.03 1.90 13.44
C THR A 66 5.97 2.78 14.68
N THR A 67 5.41 2.25 15.75
CA THR A 67 5.21 2.99 16.99
C THR A 67 5.24 2.07 18.22
N THR A 68 4.81 2.54 19.39
CA THR A 68 4.80 1.73 20.62
C THR A 68 3.39 1.71 21.23
N ASN A 69 3.22 1.05 22.36
CA ASN A 69 1.92 0.71 22.93
C ASN A 69 1.00 1.90 23.31
N LEU A 70 1.52 3.10 23.54
CA LEU A 70 0.71 4.26 23.91
C LEU A 70 1.13 5.50 23.13
N ASN A 71 0.17 6.09 22.41
CA ASN A 71 0.41 7.22 21.53
C ASN A 71 -0.64 8.31 21.70
N HIS A 72 -0.20 9.55 21.57
CA HIS A 72 -1.08 10.68 21.27
C HIS A 72 -1.01 10.92 19.75
N VAL A 73 -2.13 10.72 19.05
CA VAL A 73 -2.20 10.91 17.58
C VAL A 73 -3.07 12.11 17.25
N VAL A 74 -2.55 13.01 16.41
CA VAL A 74 -3.29 14.15 15.85
C VAL A 74 -3.30 14.02 14.34
N LEU A 75 -4.48 14.14 13.74
CA LEU A 75 -4.66 14.24 12.29
C LEU A 75 -5.15 15.66 11.95
N GLU A 76 -4.54 16.30 10.96
CA GLU A 76 -4.92 17.63 10.49
C GLU A 76 -5.08 17.66 8.98
N ALA A 77 -6.18 18.21 8.48
CA ALA A 77 -6.37 18.50 7.06
C ALA A 77 -6.18 20.00 6.82
N HIS A 78 -5.41 20.35 5.79
CA HIS A 78 -5.09 21.73 5.39
C HIS A 78 -5.42 21.95 3.92
N ASP A 79 -5.68 23.20 3.53
CA ASP A 79 -5.96 23.55 2.12
C ASP A 79 -4.69 23.71 1.27
N ALA A 80 -3.52 23.84 1.90
CA ALA A 80 -2.21 23.84 1.28
C ALA A 80 -1.14 23.41 2.31
N ALA A 81 0.13 23.34 1.91
CA ALA A 81 1.26 22.90 2.73
C ALA A 81 1.42 23.70 4.03
N PRO A 82 1.19 23.14 5.23
CA PRO A 82 1.33 23.87 6.47
C PRO A 82 2.78 24.33 6.67
N PRO A 83 2.99 25.49 7.31
CA PRO A 83 4.34 25.97 7.61
C PRO A 83 5.10 24.93 8.45
N PRO A 84 6.44 24.94 8.42
CA PRO A 84 7.23 24.18 9.39
C PRO A 84 6.75 24.52 10.81
N SER A 85 6.60 23.49 11.63
CA SER A 85 6.20 23.66 13.03
C SER A 85 7.37 24.26 13.83
N ASP A 86 7.09 25.28 14.65
CA ASP A 86 8.06 25.80 15.63
C ASP A 86 8.33 24.81 16.77
N GLU A 87 7.43 23.83 16.96
CA GLU A 87 7.64 22.75 17.91
C GLU A 87 8.80 21.85 17.48
N ARG A 88 9.60 21.42 18.46
CA ARG A 88 10.67 20.44 18.26
C ARG A 88 10.06 19.06 18.09
N TRP A 89 10.00 18.60 16.85
CA TRP A 89 9.73 17.22 16.48
C TRP A 89 11.06 16.47 16.40
N GLY A 90 11.06 15.20 16.83
CA GLY A 90 12.27 14.38 16.78
C GLY A 90 12.50 13.82 15.38
N ASP A 91 11.43 13.45 14.71
CA ASP A 91 11.47 12.93 13.36
C ASP A 91 10.36 13.58 12.53
N VAL A 92 10.66 13.98 11.30
CA VAL A 92 9.72 14.60 10.37
C VAL A 92 9.99 14.11 8.96
N MET A 93 8.98 13.55 8.30
CA MET A 93 9.04 13.23 6.88
C MET A 93 7.78 13.67 6.15
N GLU A 94 7.89 13.82 4.84
CA GLU A 94 6.76 14.02 3.93
C GLU A 94 6.68 12.81 3.00
N SER A 95 5.46 12.31 2.79
CA SER A 95 5.17 11.26 1.81
C SER A 95 4.02 11.71 0.90
N PRO A 96 4.05 11.40 -0.40
CA PRO A 96 2.84 11.42 -1.22
C PRO A 96 1.82 10.41 -0.68
N LEU A 97 0.53 10.75 -0.84
CA LEU A 97 -0.63 9.93 -0.47
C LEU A 97 -1.66 10.06 -1.60
N ARG A 98 -2.16 8.94 -2.11
CA ARG A 98 -3.30 8.97 -3.03
C ARG A 98 -4.58 8.72 -2.23
N SER A 99 -5.62 9.50 -2.47
CA SER A 99 -6.90 9.35 -1.75
C SER A 99 -8.08 9.36 -2.73
N GLY A 100 -9.03 8.44 -2.56
CA GLY A 100 -10.28 8.34 -3.33
C GLY A 100 -11.34 9.38 -2.94
N GLY A 101 -11.00 10.33 -2.06
CA GLY A 101 -11.92 11.34 -1.53
C GLY A 101 -12.68 10.83 -0.30
N LEU A 102 -13.30 11.77 0.42
CA LEU A 102 -14.01 11.64 1.71
C LEU A 102 -13.16 11.95 2.94
N GLY A 103 -12.02 11.29 3.13
CA GLY A 103 -11.20 11.49 4.33
C GLY A 103 -10.24 10.36 4.62
N VAL A 104 -9.50 10.53 5.71
CA VAL A 104 -8.59 9.54 6.28
C VAL A 104 -8.94 9.35 7.75
N ASN A 105 -8.90 8.11 8.21
CA ASN A 105 -9.35 7.69 9.52
C ASN A 105 -8.24 6.92 10.23
N LEU A 106 -8.03 7.22 11.50
CA LEU A 106 -7.26 6.35 12.37
C LEU A 106 -7.99 5.00 12.49
N THR A 107 -7.27 3.89 12.40
CA THR A 107 -7.85 2.56 12.47
C THR A 107 -6.87 1.59 13.14
N GLN A 108 -7.34 0.38 13.42
CA GLN A 108 -6.50 -0.73 13.81
C GLN A 108 -6.18 -1.63 12.60
N VAL A 109 -5.22 -2.54 12.76
CA VAL A 109 -4.76 -3.43 11.69
C VAL A 109 -5.87 -4.41 11.30
N ILE A 110 -6.50 -5.05 12.30
CA ILE A 110 -7.51 -6.09 12.12
C ILE A 110 -8.93 -5.52 12.09
N GLU A 111 -9.21 -4.42 12.79
CA GLU A 111 -10.56 -3.88 12.86
C GLU A 111 -11.00 -3.24 11.54
N SER A 112 -12.21 -3.60 11.09
CA SER A 112 -12.83 -3.09 9.87
C SER A 112 -13.61 -1.80 10.07
N GLU A 113 -13.91 -1.41 11.30
CA GLU A 113 -14.65 -0.17 11.57
C GLU A 113 -13.68 1.00 11.72
N PRO A 114 -13.66 1.95 10.76
CA PRO A 114 -12.78 3.10 10.86
C PRO A 114 -13.16 3.94 12.09
N MET A 115 -12.16 4.33 12.89
CA MET A 115 -12.39 5.34 13.92
C MET A 115 -12.69 6.70 13.26
N ARG A 116 -12.96 7.73 14.08
CA ARG A 116 -13.11 9.09 13.55
C ARG A 116 -11.81 9.57 12.89
N GLY A 117 -11.95 10.40 11.86
CA GLY A 117 -10.85 10.91 11.06
C GLY A 117 -11.05 12.36 10.62
N VAL A 118 -10.28 12.79 9.62
CA VAL A 118 -10.39 14.12 8.99
C VAL A 118 -10.82 13.99 7.53
N ARG A 119 -11.59 14.96 7.05
CA ARG A 119 -11.98 15.03 5.64
C ARG A 119 -10.91 15.75 4.83
N LEU A 120 -10.42 15.10 3.77
CA LEU A 120 -9.39 15.65 2.89
C LEU A 120 -9.95 16.46 1.72
N GLY A 121 -11.21 16.22 1.34
CA GLY A 121 -11.85 16.84 0.19
C GLY A 121 -12.02 15.88 -0.99
N PRO A 122 -11.88 16.36 -2.25
CA PRO A 122 -12.07 15.54 -3.45
C PRO A 122 -11.03 14.43 -3.58
N ALA A 123 -11.30 13.45 -4.43
CA ALA A 123 -10.28 12.47 -4.80
C ALA A 123 -9.07 13.20 -5.41
N GLY A 124 -7.87 12.84 -4.99
CA GLY A 124 -6.68 13.60 -5.32
C GLY A 124 -5.36 12.93 -4.94
N LEU A 125 -4.28 13.51 -5.44
CA LEU A 125 -2.97 13.36 -4.84
C LEU A 125 -2.84 14.35 -3.68
N TYR A 126 -2.42 13.84 -2.54
CA TYR A 126 -2.16 14.58 -1.33
C TYR A 126 -0.70 14.41 -0.93
N ARG A 127 -0.27 15.28 -0.03
CA ARG A 127 0.92 15.10 0.78
C ARG A 127 0.49 14.84 2.20
N VAL A 128 1.24 13.98 2.88
CA VAL A 128 1.20 13.83 4.33
C VAL A 128 2.56 14.19 4.90
N ARG A 129 2.59 15.11 5.86
CA ARG A 129 3.73 15.29 6.77
C ARG A 129 3.48 14.47 8.01
N MET A 130 4.39 13.54 8.31
CA MET A 130 4.38 12.72 9.50
C MET A 130 5.47 13.25 10.42
N SER A 131 5.06 13.81 11.55
CA SER A 131 5.96 14.29 12.59
C SER A 131 5.78 13.43 13.84
N ARG A 132 6.90 13.00 14.41
CA ARG A 132 6.93 12.18 15.62
C ARG A 132 7.89 12.78 16.64
N ARG A 133 7.52 12.70 17.92
CA ARG A 133 8.46 12.95 19.03
C ARG A 133 8.09 12.10 20.24
N ARG A 134 9.06 11.89 21.12
CA ARG A 134 8.83 11.29 22.42
C ARG A 134 8.48 12.36 23.44
N LEU A 135 7.41 12.17 24.20
CA LEU A 135 7.07 13.00 25.36
C LEU A 135 6.76 12.05 26.52
N ASP A 136 7.56 12.13 27.58
CA ASP A 136 7.49 11.20 28.71
C ASP A 136 7.58 9.72 28.27
N ASP A 137 6.55 8.94 28.57
CA ASP A 137 6.43 7.51 28.30
C ASP A 137 5.66 7.18 27.01
N ARG A 138 5.25 8.19 26.23
CA ARG A 138 4.42 8.03 25.03
C ARG A 138 5.03 8.70 23.80
N TRP A 139 4.64 8.23 22.62
CA TRP A 139 4.93 8.94 21.37
C TRP A 139 3.81 9.89 21.02
N HIS A 140 4.18 11.05 20.51
CA HIS A 140 3.28 12.02 19.92
C HIS A 140 3.46 11.99 18.41
N TRP A 141 2.34 11.81 17.70
CA TRP A 141 2.25 11.79 16.26
C TRP A 141 1.38 12.95 15.79
N LEU A 142 1.86 13.67 14.79
CA LEU A 142 1.11 14.66 14.05
C LEU A 142 1.18 14.32 12.57
N LEU A 143 0.02 14.03 11.98
CA LEU A 143 -0.13 13.76 10.56
C LEU A 143 -0.90 14.90 9.92
N GLN A 144 -0.23 15.67 9.06
CA GLN A 144 -0.81 16.82 8.39
C GLN A 144 -0.99 16.53 6.90
N PHE A 145 -2.20 16.68 6.39
CA PHE A 145 -2.56 16.34 5.02
C PHE A 145 -2.92 17.61 4.23
N TRP A 146 -2.44 17.72 2.99
CA TRP A 146 -2.82 18.80 2.08
C TRP A 146 -2.75 18.36 0.60
N PRO A 147 -3.49 19.01 -0.32
CA PRO A 147 -3.43 18.68 -1.74
C PRO A 147 -2.01 18.86 -2.31
N ALA A 148 -1.53 17.89 -3.09
CA ALA A 148 -0.28 18.04 -3.84
C ALA A 148 -0.56 18.87 -5.10
N GLY A 149 0.22 19.93 -5.33
CA GLY A 149 0.07 20.85 -6.47
C GLY A 149 0.46 20.27 -7.84
N GLY A 150 0.20 18.99 -8.09
CA GLY A 150 0.43 18.31 -9.37
C GLY A 150 1.81 17.66 -9.54
N VAL A 151 2.86 18.19 -8.91
CA VAL A 151 4.19 17.54 -8.95
C VAL A 151 4.25 16.46 -7.88
N LEU A 152 4.33 15.21 -8.32
CA LEU A 152 4.67 14.08 -7.46
C LEU A 152 6.15 14.15 -7.13
N GLU A 153 6.50 14.40 -5.85
CA GLU A 153 7.85 14.11 -5.38
C GLU A 153 7.80 12.88 -4.48
N PRO A 154 8.83 12.03 -4.49
CA PRO A 154 8.93 10.90 -3.58
C PRO A 154 8.91 11.31 -2.11
N PRO A 155 8.77 10.34 -1.19
CA PRO A 155 9.04 10.55 0.23
C PRO A 155 10.36 11.28 0.48
N ARG A 156 10.41 12.11 1.52
CA ARG A 156 11.64 12.78 1.97
C ARG A 156 11.62 13.04 3.47
N GLY A 157 12.77 12.94 4.11
CA GLY A 157 13.01 13.44 5.46
C GLY A 157 13.14 14.97 5.45
N LEU A 158 12.52 15.63 6.42
CA LEU A 158 12.75 17.04 6.72
C LEU A 158 13.62 17.21 7.97
N PHE A 159 13.52 16.26 8.89
CA PHE A 159 14.33 16.19 10.10
C PHE A 159 14.35 14.74 10.60
N ARG A 160 15.48 14.28 11.11
CA ARG A 160 15.61 12.96 11.74
C ARG A 160 16.52 13.10 12.95
N GLU A 161 16.07 12.62 14.09
CA GLU A 161 16.89 12.61 15.29
C GLU A 161 18.06 11.64 15.08
N PRO A 162 19.28 11.99 15.50
CA PRO A 162 20.41 11.07 15.38
C PRO A 162 20.11 9.76 16.10
N ARG A 163 20.10 8.67 15.34
CA ARG A 163 19.96 7.31 15.86
C ARG A 163 21.19 6.96 16.68
N SER A 164 21.00 6.19 17.75
CA SER A 164 22.13 5.68 18.51
C SER A 164 22.93 4.70 17.65
N ALA A 165 24.25 4.62 17.81
CA ALA A 165 25.08 3.67 17.05
C ALA A 165 24.77 2.18 17.37
N GLN A 166 23.89 1.91 18.32
CA GLN A 166 23.41 0.57 18.71
C GLN A 166 22.04 0.25 18.09
N ASP A 167 21.53 1.11 17.21
CA ASP A 167 20.27 0.85 16.51
C ASP A 167 20.54 -0.17 15.39
N ASP A 168 20.51 -1.46 15.76
CA ASP A 168 20.77 -2.59 14.87
C ASP A 168 19.78 -2.64 13.67
N ASP A 169 18.68 -1.89 13.75
CA ASP A 169 17.60 -1.87 12.77
C ASP A 169 17.73 -0.77 11.71
N LEU A 170 18.73 0.13 11.80
CA LEU A 170 18.87 1.29 10.91
C LEU A 170 18.95 0.90 9.42
N GLU A 171 19.65 -0.19 9.09
CA GLU A 171 19.74 -0.67 7.70
C GLU A 171 18.39 -1.12 7.17
N SER A 172 17.57 -1.75 8.02
CA SER A 172 16.22 -2.22 7.66
C SER A 172 15.26 -1.04 7.49
N ASP A 173 15.33 -0.06 8.39
CA ASP A 173 14.52 1.17 8.34
C ASP A 173 14.78 1.94 7.06
N LEU A 174 16.06 2.13 6.72
CA LEU A 174 16.47 2.81 5.50
C LEU A 174 16.11 2.00 4.24
N ALA A 175 16.18 0.67 4.29
CA ALA A 175 15.76 -0.17 3.16
C ALA A 175 14.26 0.03 2.88
N MET A 176 13.43 0.12 3.91
CA MET A 176 11.99 0.39 3.76
C MET A 176 11.72 1.81 3.27
N ASP A 177 12.49 2.80 3.72
CA ASP A 177 12.42 4.16 3.18
C ASP A 177 12.77 4.19 1.67
N LEU A 178 13.76 3.39 1.23
CA LEU A 178 14.12 3.25 -0.18
C LEU A 178 13.02 2.54 -1.00
N VAL A 179 12.34 1.53 -0.43
CA VAL A 179 11.16 0.92 -1.05
C VAL A 179 10.06 1.96 -1.25
N ALA A 180 9.78 2.77 -0.22
CA ALA A 180 8.79 3.85 -0.31
C ALA A 180 9.18 4.89 -1.38
N ILE A 181 10.47 5.22 -1.54
CA ILE A 181 10.93 6.09 -2.63
C ILE A 181 10.71 5.44 -3.99
N ALA A 182 11.13 4.18 -4.15
CA ALA A 182 11.03 3.46 -5.41
C ALA A 182 9.58 3.23 -5.86
N LEU A 183 8.64 3.14 -4.92
CA LEU A 183 7.20 3.10 -5.20
C LEU A 183 6.66 4.36 -5.87
N TRP A 184 7.11 5.52 -5.40
CA TRP A 184 6.60 6.81 -5.85
C TRP A 184 7.46 7.45 -6.95
N SER A 185 8.64 6.91 -7.22
CA SER A 185 9.53 7.30 -8.32
C SER A 185 10.38 6.11 -8.75
N PRO A 186 9.79 5.13 -9.47
CA PRO A 186 10.53 4.00 -9.98
C PRO A 186 11.58 4.43 -10.99
N GLY A 187 12.72 3.72 -11.01
CA GLY A 187 13.79 3.92 -11.99
C GLY A 187 15.10 4.44 -11.39
N GLN A 188 15.78 5.33 -12.11
CA GLN A 188 17.13 5.78 -11.77
C GLN A 188 17.14 6.88 -10.71
N ALA A 189 17.99 6.72 -9.70
CA ALA A 189 18.29 7.74 -8.70
C ALA A 189 19.79 7.75 -8.38
N SER A 190 20.35 8.94 -8.14
CA SER A 190 21.71 9.01 -7.63
C SER A 190 21.73 8.69 -6.13
N LYS A 191 22.77 8.02 -5.66
CA LYS A 191 22.93 7.75 -4.22
C LYS A 191 23.04 9.03 -3.40
N ALA A 192 23.57 10.10 -3.99
CA ALA A 192 23.64 11.41 -3.35
C ALA A 192 22.24 12.01 -3.14
N ASP A 193 21.36 11.93 -4.16
CA ASP A 193 19.98 12.40 -4.04
C ASP A 193 19.19 11.57 -3.02
N LEU A 194 19.40 10.25 -2.99
CA LEU A 194 18.78 9.38 -1.98
C LEU A 194 19.27 9.72 -0.57
N ALA A 195 20.58 9.94 -0.40
CA ALA A 195 21.19 10.33 0.87
C ALA A 195 20.66 11.69 1.36
N GLU A 196 20.59 12.69 0.47
CA GLU A 196 20.01 14.01 0.78
C GLU A 196 18.53 13.88 1.18
N ARG A 197 17.76 13.12 0.40
CA ARG A 197 16.32 12.92 0.61
C ARG A 197 16.02 12.21 1.93
N LEU A 198 16.87 11.29 2.37
CA LEU A 198 16.69 10.54 3.62
C LEU A 198 17.48 11.13 4.81
N LEU A 199 18.23 12.22 4.59
CA LEU A 199 19.08 12.86 5.60
C LEU A 199 20.12 11.90 6.20
N VAL A 200 20.73 11.06 5.35
CA VAL A 200 21.76 10.09 5.74
C VAL A 200 23.00 10.21 4.86
N SER A 201 24.05 9.44 5.17
CA SER A 201 25.24 9.37 4.33
C SER A 201 25.03 8.44 3.13
N THR A 202 25.79 8.62 2.07
CA THR A 202 25.81 7.67 0.93
C THR A 202 26.25 6.26 1.35
N GLN A 203 27.11 6.15 2.36
CA GLN A 203 27.49 4.86 2.94
C GLN A 203 26.29 4.15 3.60
N ALA A 204 25.42 4.90 4.28
CA ALA A 204 24.19 4.34 4.83
C ALA A 204 23.23 3.90 3.72
N ILE A 205 23.17 4.63 2.60
CA ILE A 205 22.43 4.21 1.40
C ILE A 205 23.00 2.91 0.83
N ASP A 206 24.32 2.75 0.74
CA ASP A 206 24.95 1.51 0.28
C ASP A 206 24.60 0.30 1.16
N ALA A 207 24.61 0.49 2.49
CA ALA A 207 24.22 -0.52 3.47
C ALA A 207 22.73 -0.88 3.35
N ALA A 208 21.86 0.12 3.23
CA ALA A 208 20.42 -0.07 3.05
C ALA A 208 20.08 -0.79 1.72
N LEU A 209 20.76 -0.45 0.63
CA LEU A 209 20.62 -1.16 -0.66
C LEU A 209 21.09 -2.62 -0.55
N GLU A 210 22.16 -2.89 0.20
CA GLU A 210 22.62 -4.25 0.45
C GLU A 210 21.59 -5.05 1.26
N TYR A 211 21.04 -4.44 2.31
CA TYR A 211 19.98 -5.04 3.10
C TYR A 211 18.76 -5.34 2.22
N ALA A 212 18.29 -4.36 1.44
CA ALA A 212 17.15 -4.50 0.55
C ALA A 212 17.33 -5.65 -0.46
N LEU A 213 18.53 -5.82 -1.03
CA LEU A 213 18.84 -6.94 -1.91
C LEU A 213 18.85 -8.29 -1.17
N ARG A 214 19.44 -8.33 0.03
CA ARG A 214 19.56 -9.56 0.84
C ARG A 214 18.18 -10.13 1.21
N TYR A 215 17.23 -9.25 1.51
CA TYR A 215 15.85 -9.62 1.86
C TYR A 215 14.87 -9.52 0.69
N ASP A 216 15.40 -9.29 -0.53
CA ASP A 216 14.63 -9.24 -1.77
C ASP A 216 13.50 -8.20 -1.72
N LEU A 217 13.75 -7.05 -1.08
CA LEU A 217 12.82 -5.91 -1.00
C LEU A 217 12.87 -5.03 -2.26
N LEU A 218 14.05 -4.92 -2.86
CA LEU A 218 14.33 -4.13 -4.06
C LEU A 218 15.14 -4.95 -5.07
N HIS A 219 14.84 -4.77 -6.35
CA HIS A 219 15.80 -5.00 -7.42
C HIS A 219 16.67 -3.74 -7.58
N VAL A 220 17.99 -3.93 -7.62
CA VAL A 220 18.96 -2.84 -7.75
C VAL A 220 19.92 -3.14 -8.90
N ASP A 221 19.86 -2.35 -9.97
CA ASP A 221 20.82 -2.44 -11.07
C ASP A 221 22.05 -1.57 -10.80
N ASP A 222 23.22 -2.12 -11.11
CA ASP A 222 24.53 -1.47 -11.00
C ASP A 222 24.81 -0.85 -9.63
N ARG A 223 24.70 -1.66 -8.55
CA ARG A 223 24.90 -1.21 -7.16
C ARG A 223 26.22 -0.48 -6.94
N ALA A 224 27.28 -0.77 -7.70
CA ALA A 224 28.58 -0.12 -7.53
C ALA A 224 28.61 1.30 -8.11
N ALA A 225 27.70 1.65 -9.02
CA ALA A 225 27.62 2.98 -9.61
C ALA A 225 27.14 4.05 -8.63
N SER A 226 27.39 5.30 -8.98
CA SER A 226 26.85 6.47 -8.27
C SER A 226 25.35 6.67 -8.51
N THR A 227 24.85 6.13 -9.63
CA THR A 227 23.44 6.14 -10.03
C THR A 227 22.97 4.71 -10.12
N VAL A 228 21.87 4.40 -9.42
CA VAL A 228 21.30 3.05 -9.35
C VAL A 228 19.88 3.07 -9.90
N SER A 229 19.45 1.98 -10.52
CA SER A 229 18.03 1.76 -10.81
C SER A 229 17.43 0.95 -9.67
N ILE A 230 16.38 1.44 -9.03
CA ILE A 230 15.69 0.73 -7.95
C ILE A 230 14.24 0.44 -8.35
N THR A 231 13.81 -0.81 -8.16
CA THR A 231 12.44 -1.25 -8.42
C THR A 231 11.94 -2.09 -7.24
N PRO A 232 10.77 -1.80 -6.65
CA PRO A 232 10.20 -2.61 -5.58
C PRO A 232 9.89 -4.03 -6.05
N VAL A 233 10.12 -5.00 -5.17
CA VAL A 233 9.73 -6.39 -5.42
C VAL A 233 8.31 -6.60 -4.90
N ASP A 234 7.37 -6.95 -5.78
CA ASP A 234 6.03 -7.37 -5.36
C ASP A 234 6.12 -8.68 -4.55
N LYS A 235 5.72 -8.63 -3.28
CA LYS A 235 5.77 -9.78 -2.37
C LYS A 235 4.45 -10.54 -2.26
N ARG A 236 3.39 -10.06 -2.91
CA ARG A 236 2.11 -10.78 -2.89
C ARG A 236 2.27 -12.15 -3.53
N PRO A 237 1.71 -13.20 -2.90
CA PRO A 237 1.48 -14.48 -3.55
C PRO A 237 0.83 -14.26 -4.92
N PRO A 238 1.21 -15.04 -5.95
CA PRO A 238 0.61 -14.93 -7.28
C PRO A 238 -0.93 -15.01 -7.25
N GLU A 239 -1.51 -15.75 -6.30
CA GLU A 239 -2.96 -15.87 -6.15
C GLU A 239 -3.63 -14.57 -5.67
N GLU A 240 -2.93 -13.69 -4.96
CA GLU A 240 -3.46 -12.42 -4.45
C GLU A 240 -3.40 -11.30 -5.49
N ARG A 241 -2.38 -11.33 -6.37
CA ARG A 241 -2.24 -10.33 -7.47
C ARG A 241 -3.40 -10.38 -8.45
N ASP A 242 -3.97 -11.57 -8.62
CA ASP A 242 -5.13 -11.79 -9.44
C ASP A 242 -5.96 -12.90 -8.80
N PRO A 243 -6.88 -12.57 -7.88
CA PRO A 243 -7.75 -13.56 -7.22
C PRO A 243 -8.60 -14.34 -8.23
N PHE A 244 -8.67 -13.85 -9.48
CA PHE A 244 -9.34 -14.49 -10.58
C PHE A 244 -8.38 -15.17 -11.57
N ALA A 245 -7.05 -15.11 -11.41
CA ALA A 245 -6.07 -15.75 -12.31
C ALA A 245 -6.36 -17.25 -12.40
N ALA A 246 -6.39 -17.90 -11.23
CA ALA A 246 -6.69 -19.31 -11.12
C ALA A 246 -8.10 -19.63 -11.68
N ALA A 247 -9.08 -18.73 -11.51
CA ALA A 247 -10.40 -18.90 -12.09
C ALA A 247 -10.41 -18.76 -13.62
N ARG A 248 -9.63 -17.82 -14.18
CA ARG A 248 -9.44 -17.61 -15.61
C ARG A 248 -8.67 -18.75 -16.25
N GLU A 249 -7.60 -19.24 -15.63
CA GLU A 249 -6.84 -20.41 -16.07
C GLU A 249 -7.70 -21.67 -16.05
N ARG A 250 -8.44 -21.93 -14.96
CA ARG A 250 -9.40 -23.04 -14.90
C ARG A 250 -10.46 -22.94 -15.97
N ARG A 251 -10.99 -21.73 -16.22
CA ARG A 251 -11.95 -21.48 -17.30
C ARG A 251 -11.34 -21.76 -18.66
N ALA A 252 -10.13 -21.25 -18.94
CA ALA A 252 -9.42 -21.48 -20.19
C ALA A 252 -9.12 -22.97 -20.41
N ALA A 253 -8.70 -23.70 -19.37
CA ALA A 253 -8.47 -25.14 -19.42
C ALA A 253 -9.76 -25.92 -19.71
N LEU A 254 -10.87 -25.54 -19.08
CA LEU A 254 -12.19 -26.12 -19.35
C LEU A 254 -12.64 -25.84 -20.80
N GLU A 255 -12.51 -24.60 -21.27
CA GLU A 255 -12.85 -24.21 -22.64
C GLU A 255 -11.99 -24.99 -23.66
N ALA A 256 -10.69 -25.16 -23.40
CA ALA A 256 -9.80 -25.96 -24.23
C ALA A 256 -10.18 -27.44 -24.25
N TRP A 257 -10.46 -28.03 -23.08
CA TRP A 257 -10.92 -29.42 -22.97
C TRP A 257 -12.24 -29.65 -23.72
N ALA A 258 -13.21 -28.74 -23.56
CA ALA A 258 -14.50 -28.85 -24.21
C ALA A 258 -14.36 -28.78 -25.73
N LYS A 259 -13.52 -27.87 -26.23
CA LYS A 259 -13.16 -27.78 -27.65
C LYS A 259 -12.55 -29.08 -28.17
N ALA A 260 -11.59 -29.66 -27.46
CA ALA A 260 -10.93 -30.91 -27.85
C ALA A 260 -11.88 -32.12 -27.89
N ASN A 261 -12.96 -32.10 -27.10
CA ASN A 261 -13.91 -33.20 -26.97
C ASN A 261 -15.24 -32.96 -27.68
N GLY A 262 -15.36 -31.89 -28.49
CA GLY A 262 -16.61 -31.52 -29.15
C GLY A 262 -17.77 -31.25 -28.18
N LYS A 263 -17.45 -30.86 -26.93
CA LYS A 263 -18.44 -30.51 -25.91
C LYS A 263 -18.67 -28.99 -25.92
N ARG A 264 -19.89 -28.58 -25.59
CA ARG A 264 -20.22 -27.16 -25.32
C ARG A 264 -20.33 -26.96 -23.81
N ILE A 265 -19.64 -25.96 -23.28
CA ILE A 265 -19.82 -25.52 -21.90
C ILE A 265 -20.91 -24.44 -21.91
N ASN A 266 -22.03 -24.72 -21.25
CA ASN A 266 -23.03 -23.70 -20.96
C ASN A 266 -22.60 -22.94 -19.72
N VAL A 267 -21.88 -21.83 -19.92
CA VAL A 267 -21.64 -20.88 -18.83
C VAL A 267 -22.96 -20.15 -18.58
N ARG A 268 -23.74 -20.61 -17.60
CA ARG A 268 -24.77 -19.74 -17.05
C ARG A 268 -24.05 -18.61 -16.34
N ALA A 269 -24.20 -17.38 -16.82
CA ALA A 269 -23.84 -16.21 -16.06
C ALA A 269 -24.55 -16.31 -14.71
N ASN A 270 -23.80 -16.50 -13.63
CA ASN A 270 -24.39 -16.48 -12.31
C ASN A 270 -24.96 -15.07 -12.10
N PRO A 271 -26.21 -14.93 -11.64
CA PRO A 271 -26.69 -13.62 -11.20
C PRO A 271 -25.75 -13.12 -10.09
N HIS A 272 -25.41 -11.83 -10.15
CA HIS A 272 -24.44 -11.15 -9.28
C HIS A 272 -24.42 -11.68 -7.84
N PRO A 273 -23.22 -11.88 -7.24
CA PRO A 273 -23.12 -12.25 -5.84
C PRO A 273 -23.75 -11.12 -5.00
N ARG A 274 -24.80 -11.45 -4.25
CA ARG A 274 -25.21 -10.64 -3.09
C ARG A 274 -24.06 -10.69 -2.09
N SER A 275 -23.58 -9.52 -1.68
CA SER A 275 -22.53 -9.36 -0.67
C SER A 275 -22.82 -10.19 0.58
N GLY A 276 -22.00 -11.20 0.83
CA GLY A 276 -22.11 -12.06 2.00
C GLY A 276 -21.33 -13.35 1.83
N ASN A 277 -20.03 -13.28 2.11
CA ASN A 277 -19.04 -14.29 2.53
C ASN A 277 -19.13 -15.79 2.16
N ASP A 278 -19.97 -16.24 1.24
CA ASP A 278 -19.92 -17.59 0.71
C ASP A 278 -19.85 -17.54 -0.82
N SER A 279 -18.69 -17.86 -1.40
CA SER A 279 -18.54 -17.98 -2.85
C SER A 279 -17.53 -19.07 -3.22
N ALA A 280 -18.00 -20.32 -3.17
CA ALA A 280 -17.53 -21.35 -4.09
C ALA A 280 -18.46 -21.35 -5.31
N ALA A 281 -17.93 -21.07 -6.51
CA ALA A 281 -18.69 -21.17 -7.74
C ALA A 281 -19.13 -22.63 -7.98
N ALA A 282 -20.43 -22.91 -7.87
CA ALA A 282 -20.99 -24.22 -8.22
C ALA A 282 -21.12 -24.33 -9.75
N ILE A 283 -20.19 -25.04 -10.40
CA ILE A 283 -20.26 -25.39 -11.82
C ILE A 283 -20.99 -26.73 -11.95
N SER A 284 -22.19 -26.71 -12.54
CA SER A 284 -22.95 -27.95 -12.81
C SER A 284 -22.63 -28.46 -14.22
N MET A 285 -22.05 -29.67 -14.31
CA MET A 285 -21.86 -30.36 -15.58
C MET A 285 -23.12 -31.15 -15.94
N THR A 286 -23.88 -30.70 -16.93
CA THR A 286 -24.98 -31.50 -17.48
C THR A 286 -24.40 -32.50 -18.50
N VAL A 287 -24.19 -33.73 -18.08
CA VAL A 287 -23.94 -34.85 -19.01
C VAL A 287 -25.29 -35.26 -19.59
N PRO A 288 -25.51 -35.19 -20.92
CA PRO A 288 -26.74 -35.72 -21.51
C PRO A 288 -26.78 -37.23 -21.26
N LEU A 289 -27.76 -37.68 -20.49
CA LEU A 289 -28.04 -39.10 -20.29
C LEU A 289 -28.21 -39.77 -21.67
N PRO A 290 -27.57 -40.92 -21.93
CA PRO A 290 -27.78 -41.65 -23.16
C PRO A 290 -29.27 -41.96 -23.29
N LYS A 291 -29.84 -41.66 -24.46
CA LYS A 291 -31.24 -41.97 -24.78
C LYS A 291 -31.43 -43.47 -24.60
N THR A 292 -32.15 -43.87 -23.56
CA THR A 292 -32.62 -45.25 -23.42
C THR A 292 -33.49 -45.57 -24.64
N PRO A 293 -33.21 -46.67 -25.36
CA PRO A 293 -34.03 -47.06 -26.50
C PRO A 293 -35.46 -47.26 -26.04
N ARG A 294 -36.39 -46.65 -26.78
CA ARG A 294 -37.83 -46.76 -26.55
C ARG A 294 -38.21 -48.22 -26.72
N PRO A 295 -38.87 -48.89 -25.75
CA PRO A 295 -39.29 -50.27 -25.91
C PRO A 295 -40.22 -50.36 -27.11
N GLU A 296 -39.90 -51.29 -28.02
CA GLU A 296 -40.74 -51.61 -29.17
C GLU A 296 -42.11 -52.06 -28.67
N ARG A 297 -43.16 -51.43 -29.21
CA ARG A 297 -44.53 -51.93 -29.01
C ARG A 297 -44.65 -53.25 -29.76
N PRO A 298 -45.10 -54.34 -29.12
CA PRO A 298 -45.51 -55.55 -29.83
C PRO A 298 -46.63 -55.18 -30.81
N GLY A 299 -46.48 -55.60 -32.07
CA GLY A 299 -47.44 -55.36 -33.13
C GLY A 299 -48.72 -56.19 -32.97
N ASP A 300 -49.82 -55.60 -33.46
CA ASP A 300 -51.03 -56.28 -33.91
C ASP A 300 -50.90 -56.62 -35.41
#